data_AF-A0A1F9QGK0-F1
#
_entry.id   AF-A0A1F9QGK0-F1
#
_cell.length_a   1.000
_cell.length_b   1.000
_cell.length_c   1.000
_cell.angle_alpha   90.00
_cell.angle_beta   90.00
_cell.angle_gamma   90.00
#
_symmetry.space_group_name_H-M   'P 1'
#
loop_
_entity.id
_entity.type
_entity.pdbx_description
1 polymer ?
#
loop_
_entity_poly.entity_id
_entity_poly.type
_entity_poly.pdbx_seq_one_letter_code
_entity_poly.pdbx_strand_id
1 'polypeptide(L)'
;MIKKWEVAPSPSEKNPARHKFLIKGEMRDIFLVVKKLGAICSRPEKLTGGFDFVIYLSKLEPDTLVKIKALASELSAPAENTSPRDASAPAGRVLEIESFETPRPKIRTSPDESVRIPAAAPADPAPQASPAPAGPPRHKARWPVELPLVPTHSFQTLVSGSHNRFAHAAAMAVVENPGVMYNPLLIFGVPGTGKTHFVHAVSYGLSSSIGQNNIFVTDGIKLSRGVDLAVKDGTISALSGALARAKVLIIDDIHLLMLTETNKKYISTWLNEFMTGNKQIVLTSVFPPKSLEGLEAAVGFQFTQGWMVDLKLPAPQAYKVILDQLLQGMDIRLSEDELAAIFVSRSVPFGEAMRALAAMKKLERFTSGAVPASSHAQLLDMLLGFSETASGGALTDSEYKPASAWKPSSSGSWFKWGIFYPKGMEREARYALYRTHERSSELGLKLDWEQLFLEEYNPDELYGVPFKVGDFSGAKGVNGVIILGPQPTSALGAQEAEFRHITIKILESFQIRGAWVGSGQIKSQAVYARALMDLM
;
A
#
# COMPACT_ATOMS: atom_id res chain seq x y z
N MET A 1 4.43 9.86 35.13
CA MET A 1 4.62 9.00 36.32
C MET A 1 3.27 8.69 36.96
N ILE A 2 3.11 7.48 37.49
CA ILE A 2 1.87 7.08 38.19
C ILE A 2 1.83 7.80 39.54
N LYS A 3 0.80 8.64 39.73
CA LYS A 3 0.63 9.47 40.93
C LYS A 3 -0.07 8.74 42.08
N LYS A 4 -0.94 7.78 41.76
CA LYS A 4 -1.66 6.95 42.75
C LYS A 4 -2.13 5.68 42.07
N TRP A 5 -2.09 4.55 42.76
CA TRP A 5 -2.64 3.30 42.25
C TRP A 5 -3.24 2.45 43.37
N GLU A 6 -4.24 1.63 43.02
CA GLU A 6 -4.92 0.74 43.96
C GLU A 6 -5.44 -0.51 43.23
N VAL A 7 -5.32 -1.68 43.85
CA VAL A 7 -5.92 -2.92 43.35
C VAL A 7 -7.04 -3.32 44.29
N ALA A 8 -8.28 -3.39 43.79
CA ALA A 8 -9.45 -3.76 44.56
C ALA A 8 -10.18 -4.97 43.93
N PRO A 9 -10.77 -5.86 44.73
CA PRO A 9 -11.59 -6.94 44.21
C PRO A 9 -12.85 -6.36 43.53
N SER A 10 -13.23 -6.93 42.38
CA SER A 10 -14.40 -6.52 41.60
C SER A 10 -15.02 -7.75 40.93
N PRO A 11 -15.60 -8.68 41.72
CA PRO A 11 -16.15 -9.93 41.20
C PRO A 11 -17.29 -9.66 40.20
N SER A 12 -17.37 -10.46 39.13
CA SER A 12 -18.52 -10.48 38.22
C SER A 12 -19.10 -11.88 38.12
N GLU A 13 -20.36 -12.02 37.70
CA GLU A 13 -21.06 -13.32 37.59
C GLU A 13 -20.28 -14.36 36.74
N LYS A 14 -19.48 -13.90 35.77
CA LYS A 14 -18.65 -14.76 34.90
C LYS A 14 -17.23 -15.00 35.44
N ASN A 15 -16.75 -14.24 36.43
CA ASN A 15 -15.40 -14.37 36.98
C ASN A 15 -15.30 -13.88 38.43
N PRO A 16 -15.41 -14.78 39.43
CA PRO A 16 -15.38 -14.40 40.84
C PRO A 16 -14.00 -13.92 41.33
N ALA A 17 -12.92 -14.19 40.58
CA ALA A 17 -11.56 -13.77 40.91
C ALA A 17 -11.13 -12.45 40.21
N ARG A 18 -12.07 -11.71 39.63
CA ARG A 18 -11.78 -10.45 38.92
C ARG A 18 -11.40 -9.34 39.90
N HIS A 19 -10.32 -8.63 39.58
CA HIS A 19 -9.90 -7.43 40.29
C HIS A 19 -9.89 -6.23 39.33
N LYS A 20 -10.02 -5.04 39.90
CA LYS A 20 -9.83 -3.77 39.20
C LYS A 20 -8.55 -3.12 39.70
N PHE A 21 -7.74 -2.65 38.76
CA PHE A 21 -6.53 -1.89 39.00
C PHE A 21 -6.81 -0.44 38.62
N LEU A 22 -6.88 0.42 39.62
CA LEU A 22 -7.19 1.85 39.51
C LEU A 22 -5.87 2.62 39.49
N ILE A 23 -5.71 3.49 38.49
CA ILE A 23 -4.45 4.23 38.26
C ILE A 23 -4.76 5.70 38.03
N LYS A 24 -4.03 6.58 38.74
CA LYS A 24 -4.01 8.02 38.53
C LYS A 24 -2.66 8.40 37.91
N GLY A 25 -2.65 8.99 36.74
CA GLY A 25 -1.44 9.19 35.96
C GLY A 25 -1.72 9.51 34.49
N GLU A 26 -0.65 9.69 33.72
CA GLU A 26 -0.76 10.03 32.31
C GLU A 26 -0.93 8.78 31.44
N MET A 27 -1.60 8.93 30.29
CA MET A 27 -1.88 7.82 29.38
C MET A 27 -0.61 7.06 28.94
N ARG A 28 0.53 7.77 28.84
CA ARG A 28 1.83 7.18 28.50
C ARG A 28 2.29 6.12 29.50
N ASP A 29 2.09 6.35 30.80
CA ASP A 29 2.49 5.39 31.85
C ASP A 29 1.58 4.15 31.84
N ILE A 30 0.31 4.33 31.47
CA ILE A 30 -0.68 3.25 31.42
C ILE A 30 -0.42 2.31 30.25
N PHE A 31 0.06 2.84 29.13
CA PHE A 31 0.55 2.01 28.04
C PHE A 31 1.74 1.14 28.48
N LEU A 32 2.64 1.64 29.33
CA LEU A 32 3.74 0.85 29.88
C LEU A 32 3.25 -0.27 30.81
N VAL A 33 2.24 0.03 31.63
CA VAL A 33 1.56 -0.94 32.50
C VAL A 33 0.91 -2.05 31.68
N VAL A 34 0.10 -1.70 30.68
CA VAL A 34 -0.59 -2.67 29.81
C VAL A 34 0.42 -3.52 29.02
N LYS A 35 1.50 -2.90 28.52
CA LYS A 35 2.57 -3.60 27.80
C LYS A 35 3.28 -4.63 28.67
N LYS A 36 3.54 -4.33 29.94
CA LYS A 36 4.20 -5.25 30.86
C LYS A 36 3.26 -6.32 31.44
N LEU A 37 1.95 -6.03 31.61
CA LEU A 37 0.95 -6.97 32.13
C LEU A 37 0.36 -7.92 31.07
N GLY A 38 0.43 -7.56 29.80
CA GLY A 38 0.10 -8.45 28.69
C GLY A 38 -1.33 -8.98 28.73
N ALA A 39 -1.50 -10.29 28.52
CA ALA A 39 -2.80 -10.94 28.35
C ALA A 39 -3.68 -11.01 29.62
N ILE A 40 -3.16 -10.62 30.79
CA ILE A 40 -3.86 -10.70 32.08
C ILE A 40 -4.73 -9.45 32.32
N CYS A 41 -4.52 -8.39 31.54
CA CYS A 41 -5.18 -7.11 31.70
C CYS A 41 -6.16 -6.80 30.56
N SER A 42 -7.30 -6.19 30.92
CA SER A 42 -8.26 -5.65 29.96
C SER A 42 -7.76 -4.33 29.38
N ARG A 43 -8.47 -3.83 28.35
CA ARG A 43 -8.25 -2.48 27.84
C ARG A 43 -8.47 -1.46 28.98
N PRO A 44 -7.62 -0.41 29.09
CA PRO A 44 -7.79 0.64 30.08
C PRO A 44 -9.01 1.51 29.73
N GLU A 45 -9.90 1.71 30.68
CA GLU A 45 -11.05 2.60 30.57
C GLU A 45 -10.76 3.89 31.36
N LYS A 46 -11.12 5.05 30.80
CA LYS A 46 -10.98 6.34 31.50
C LYS A 46 -12.07 6.47 32.56
N LEU A 47 -11.68 6.85 33.78
CA LEU A 47 -12.59 7.20 34.85
C LEU A 47 -12.60 8.71 35.07
N THR A 48 -13.77 9.23 35.43
CA THR A 48 -13.94 10.59 35.97
C THR A 48 -14.02 10.48 37.49
N GLY A 49 -12.96 10.83 38.20
CA GLY A 49 -12.92 10.73 39.67
C GLY A 49 -11.52 10.74 40.28
N GLY A 50 -11.35 10.12 41.45
CA GLY A 50 -10.08 10.08 42.19
C GLY A 50 -8.93 9.32 41.50
N PHE A 51 -9.24 8.51 40.48
CA PHE A 51 -8.31 7.81 39.60
C PHE A 51 -8.69 8.12 38.14
N ASP A 52 -7.69 8.24 37.26
CA ASP A 52 -7.90 8.66 35.87
C ASP A 52 -8.26 7.45 34.97
N PHE A 53 -7.87 6.23 35.37
CA PHE A 53 -8.07 5.01 34.57
C PHE A 53 -8.33 3.76 35.43
N VAL A 54 -9.07 2.80 34.86
CA VAL A 54 -9.28 1.46 35.41
C VAL A 54 -8.87 0.39 34.41
N ILE A 55 -8.21 -0.65 34.89
CA ILE A 55 -7.85 -1.86 34.15
C ILE A 55 -8.40 -3.06 34.91
N TYR A 56 -9.12 -3.96 34.25
CA TYR A 56 -9.59 -5.19 34.88
C TYR A 56 -8.57 -6.30 34.68
N LEU A 57 -8.34 -7.08 35.74
CA LEU A 57 -7.40 -8.19 35.76
C LEU A 57 -8.17 -9.50 35.84
N SER A 58 -7.90 -10.40 34.90
CA SER A 58 -8.51 -11.74 34.85
C SER A 58 -7.49 -12.79 35.28
N LYS A 59 -7.78 -13.51 36.37
CA LYS A 59 -6.94 -14.52 37.04
C LYS A 59 -5.71 -13.92 37.72
N LEU A 60 -5.83 -13.76 39.03
CA LEU A 60 -4.80 -13.18 39.88
C LEU A 60 -4.14 -14.28 40.72
N GLU A 61 -3.01 -14.77 40.23
CA GLU A 61 -2.13 -15.62 41.04
C GLU A 61 -1.35 -14.75 42.05
N PRO A 62 -1.00 -15.27 43.24
CA PRO A 62 -0.29 -14.51 44.27
C PRO A 62 0.99 -13.81 43.75
N ASP A 63 1.73 -14.48 42.88
CA ASP A 63 2.95 -13.95 42.24
C ASP A 63 2.68 -12.77 41.29
N THR A 64 1.49 -12.70 40.71
CA THR A 64 1.11 -11.62 39.79
C THR A 64 0.77 -10.34 40.55
N LEU A 65 0.19 -10.44 41.75
CA LEU A 65 0.00 -9.29 42.66
C LEU A 65 1.33 -8.66 43.03
N VAL A 66 2.34 -9.47 43.38
CA VAL A 66 3.66 -8.96 43.74
C VAL A 66 4.29 -8.23 42.55
N LYS A 67 4.16 -8.77 41.33
CA LYS A 67 4.64 -8.12 40.09
C LYS A 67 3.92 -6.81 39.78
N ILE A 68 2.59 -6.77 39.93
CA ILE A 68 1.81 -5.53 39.71
C ILE A 68 2.20 -4.47 40.74
N LYS A 69 2.31 -4.84 42.02
CA LYS A 69 2.70 -3.90 43.08
C LYS A 69 4.13 -3.38 42.88
N ALA A 70 5.08 -4.24 42.50
CA ALA A 70 6.45 -3.85 42.22
C ALA A 70 6.54 -2.89 41.01
N LEU A 71 5.80 -3.19 39.95
CA LEU A 71 5.78 -2.40 38.70
C LEU A 71 5.10 -1.05 38.87
N ALA A 72 4.01 -1.02 39.63
CA ALA A 72 3.33 0.21 39.97
C ALA A 72 4.18 1.06 40.93
N SER A 73 4.94 0.43 41.83
CA SER A 73 5.92 1.10 42.68
C SER A 73 7.09 1.68 41.88
N GLU A 74 7.66 0.93 40.93
CA GLU A 74 8.74 1.35 40.02
C GLU A 74 8.34 2.57 39.19
N LEU A 75 7.10 2.59 38.68
CA LEU A 75 6.55 3.70 37.88
C LEU A 75 6.04 4.88 38.72
N SER A 76 5.97 4.72 40.05
CA SER A 76 5.62 5.76 41.01
C SER A 76 6.83 6.36 41.74
N ALA A 77 7.99 5.71 41.67
CA ALA A 77 9.23 6.23 42.23
C ALA A 77 9.80 7.34 41.33
N PRO A 78 10.22 8.50 41.88
CA PRO A 78 10.92 9.50 41.11
C PRO A 78 12.28 8.94 40.67
N ALA A 79 12.65 9.16 39.41
CA ALA A 79 13.93 8.73 38.85
C ALA A 79 15.09 9.32 39.68
N GLU A 80 15.89 8.44 40.31
CA GLU A 80 17.20 8.82 40.84
C GLU A 80 18.09 9.27 39.68
N ASN A 81 18.33 10.58 39.62
CA ASN A 81 19.27 11.19 38.71
C ASN A 81 20.68 11.00 39.30
N THR A 82 21.50 10.16 38.68
CA THR A 82 22.94 10.16 38.90
C THR A 82 23.55 11.45 38.35
N SER A 83 24.02 12.33 39.25
CA SER A 83 25.23 13.21 39.15
C SER A 83 25.01 14.57 39.85
N PRO A 84 26.06 15.20 40.41
CA PRO A 84 25.99 15.73 41.77
C PRO A 84 25.96 17.27 41.90
N ARG A 85 25.65 17.68 43.15
CA ARG A 85 25.98 18.93 43.87
C ARG A 85 24.84 19.95 44.11
N ASP A 86 24.52 20.00 45.39
CA ASP A 86 24.31 21.15 46.28
C ASP A 86 23.08 22.06 46.18
N ALA A 87 22.59 22.32 47.39
CA ALA A 87 21.90 23.51 47.90
C ALA A 87 20.35 23.54 47.89
N SER A 88 19.82 23.20 49.07
CA SER A 88 18.83 23.96 49.85
C SER A 88 17.37 24.09 49.37
N ALA A 89 16.49 23.45 50.15
CA ALA A 89 15.08 23.76 50.43
C ALA A 89 14.93 25.16 51.15
N PRO A 90 13.74 25.67 51.57
CA PRO A 90 12.50 24.92 51.82
C PRO A 90 11.13 25.65 51.67
N ALA A 91 10.08 24.85 51.96
CA ALA A 91 8.89 25.15 52.78
C ALA A 91 7.60 25.72 52.16
N GLY A 92 6.51 24.93 52.32
CA GLY A 92 5.29 25.41 52.97
C GLY A 92 3.97 25.25 52.20
N ARG A 93 3.12 24.32 52.66
CA ARG A 93 1.83 24.56 53.38
C ARG A 93 0.72 23.58 52.97
N VAL A 94 0.16 22.93 54.00
CA VAL A 94 -1.00 22.03 54.01
C VAL A 94 -2.28 22.87 54.11
N LEU A 95 -3.37 22.49 53.42
CA LEU A 95 -4.75 22.66 53.89
C LEU A 95 -5.68 21.56 53.33
N GLU A 96 -6.55 21.09 54.22
CA GLU A 96 -7.50 19.97 54.10
C GLU A 96 -8.83 20.34 53.41
N ILE A 97 -9.65 19.30 53.28
CA ILE A 97 -10.81 19.07 52.42
C ILE A 97 -12.12 19.65 52.98
N GLU A 98 -13.02 20.13 52.12
CA GLU A 98 -14.47 20.16 52.38
C GLU A 98 -15.25 19.34 51.34
N SER A 99 -16.20 18.55 51.85
CA SER A 99 -17.05 17.57 51.20
C SER A 99 -18.33 18.17 50.62
N PHE A 100 -18.73 17.77 49.40
CA PHE A 100 -20.09 17.95 48.90
C PHE A 100 -20.68 16.62 48.39
N GLU A 101 -21.82 16.25 48.96
CA GLU A 101 -22.65 15.09 48.61
C GLU A 101 -23.36 15.27 47.26
N THR A 102 -23.62 14.14 46.59
CA THR A 102 -24.32 14.05 45.30
C THR A 102 -25.74 13.51 45.48
N PRO A 103 -26.78 14.06 44.81
CA PRO A 103 -28.11 13.46 44.80
C PRO A 103 -28.23 12.38 43.70
N ARG A 104 -28.80 11.22 44.06
CA ARG A 104 -29.20 10.14 43.14
C ARG A 104 -30.58 10.42 42.51
N PRO A 105 -30.81 10.14 41.22
CA PRO A 105 -32.16 10.15 40.64
C PRO A 105 -32.89 8.82 40.89
N LYS A 106 -34.19 8.93 41.21
CA LYS A 106 -35.14 7.83 41.48
C LYS A 106 -35.80 7.35 40.18
N ILE A 107 -35.84 6.04 40.00
CA ILE A 107 -36.63 5.34 38.99
C ILE A 107 -38.10 5.31 39.46
N ARG A 108 -39.03 5.65 38.56
CA ARG A 108 -40.48 5.47 38.76
C ARG A 108 -41.00 4.44 37.75
N THR A 109 -41.61 3.39 38.28
CA THR A 109 -42.44 2.41 37.59
C THR A 109 -43.92 2.79 37.78
N SER A 110 -44.74 2.56 36.77
CA SER A 110 -46.19 2.35 36.92
C SER A 110 -46.74 1.56 35.72
N PRO A 111 -47.87 0.82 35.89
CA PRO A 111 -48.19 -0.38 35.12
C PRO A 111 -49.41 -0.26 34.18
N ASP A 112 -49.46 -1.21 33.25
CA ASP A 112 -50.58 -1.88 32.56
C ASP A 112 -51.98 -1.21 32.53
N GLU A 113 -52.46 -0.86 31.33
CA GLU A 113 -53.88 -0.70 31.05
C GLU A 113 -54.21 -1.15 29.61
N SER A 114 -55.10 -2.15 29.53
CA SER A 114 -55.60 -2.80 28.32
C SER A 114 -56.75 -2.03 27.68
N VAL A 115 -56.69 -1.77 26.36
CA VAL A 115 -57.87 -1.39 25.56
C VAL A 115 -57.92 -2.22 24.28
N ARG A 116 -59.08 -2.89 24.08
CA ARG A 116 -59.47 -3.68 22.91
C ARG A 116 -59.93 -2.79 21.76
N ILE A 117 -59.71 -3.20 20.51
CA ILE A 117 -60.40 -2.69 19.32
C ILE A 117 -60.91 -3.88 18.48
N PRO A 118 -62.13 -3.85 17.92
CA PRO A 118 -62.79 -5.00 17.29
C PRO A 118 -62.51 -5.12 15.77
N ALA A 119 -62.80 -6.30 15.22
CA ALA A 119 -62.66 -6.64 13.80
C ALA A 119 -63.96 -6.41 13.00
N ALA A 120 -63.86 -5.89 11.77
CA ALA A 120 -64.84 -6.10 10.68
C ALA A 120 -64.31 -5.71 9.28
N ALA A 121 -64.27 -6.72 8.39
CA ALA A 121 -64.60 -6.76 6.94
C ALA A 121 -63.88 -5.87 5.87
N PRO A 122 -63.78 -6.36 4.61
CA PRO A 122 -62.83 -5.88 3.60
C PRO A 122 -63.39 -4.77 2.68
N ALA A 123 -62.50 -3.91 2.17
CA ALA A 123 -62.81 -2.88 1.19
C ALA A 123 -62.22 -3.23 -0.19
N ASP A 124 -63.00 -2.98 -1.24
CA ASP A 124 -62.70 -3.12 -2.67
C ASP A 124 -61.50 -2.28 -3.15
N PRO A 125 -60.88 -2.61 -4.30
CA PRO A 125 -59.54 -2.14 -4.66
C PRO A 125 -59.55 -0.72 -5.25
N ALA A 126 -58.65 0.13 -4.74
CA ALA A 126 -58.29 1.42 -5.34
C ALA A 126 -57.17 1.26 -6.39
N PRO A 127 -57.06 2.19 -7.36
CA PRO A 127 -56.40 1.95 -8.66
C PRO A 127 -54.88 1.86 -8.58
N GLN A 128 -54.30 1.00 -9.42
CA GLN A 128 -52.86 0.84 -9.62
C GLN A 128 -52.20 2.17 -10.02
N ALA A 129 -51.30 2.66 -9.17
CA ALA A 129 -50.33 3.68 -9.54
C ALA A 129 -49.21 3.02 -10.35
N SER A 130 -49.12 3.38 -11.62
CA SER A 130 -48.02 3.00 -12.50
C SER A 130 -46.67 3.41 -11.90
N PRO A 131 -45.64 2.55 -11.94
CA PRO A 131 -44.31 2.92 -11.48
C PRO A 131 -43.73 4.00 -12.41
N ALA A 132 -43.28 5.11 -11.82
CA ALA A 132 -42.50 6.11 -12.53
C ALA A 132 -41.25 5.47 -13.14
N PRO A 133 -40.87 5.82 -14.38
CA PRO A 133 -39.74 5.21 -15.05
C PRO A 133 -38.45 5.51 -14.26
N ALA A 134 -37.77 4.45 -13.82
CA ALA A 134 -36.42 4.53 -13.31
C ALA A 134 -35.54 5.18 -14.38
N GLY A 135 -35.04 6.37 -14.10
CA GLY A 135 -34.05 7.03 -14.95
C GLY A 135 -32.84 6.10 -15.13
N PRO A 136 -32.18 6.13 -16.30
CA PRO A 136 -31.06 5.26 -16.58
C PRO A 136 -29.95 5.45 -15.54
N PRO A 137 -29.20 4.39 -15.16
CA PRO A 137 -28.09 4.53 -14.24
C PRO A 137 -27.10 5.53 -14.82
N ARG A 138 -26.87 6.64 -14.12
CA ARG A 138 -25.84 7.62 -14.47
C ARG A 138 -24.47 6.93 -14.38
N HIS A 139 -23.98 6.42 -15.50
CA HIS A 139 -22.60 6.00 -15.62
C HIS A 139 -21.69 7.21 -15.34
N LYS A 140 -20.80 7.08 -14.35
CA LYS A 140 -19.82 8.11 -13.98
C LYS A 140 -19.05 8.58 -15.22
N ALA A 141 -18.82 9.88 -15.33
CA ALA A 141 -17.61 10.36 -15.99
C ALA A 141 -16.43 9.83 -15.16
N ARG A 142 -15.72 8.80 -15.66
CA ARG A 142 -14.47 8.35 -15.05
C ARG A 142 -13.47 9.48 -15.22
N TRP A 143 -13.06 10.09 -14.11
CA TRP A 143 -12.01 11.09 -14.14
C TRP A 143 -10.70 10.42 -14.57
N PRO A 144 -9.88 11.04 -15.42
CA PRO A 144 -8.55 10.52 -15.78
C PRO A 144 -7.65 10.25 -14.57
N VAL A 145 -7.98 10.89 -13.44
CA VAL A 145 -7.29 10.83 -12.15
C VAL A 145 -7.66 9.59 -11.34
N GLU A 146 -8.82 8.97 -11.56
CA GLU A 146 -9.25 7.81 -10.78
C GLU A 146 -8.51 6.52 -11.21
N LEU A 147 -8.10 5.73 -10.23
CA LEU A 147 -7.60 4.37 -10.45
C LEU A 147 -8.78 3.41 -10.70
N PRO A 148 -8.71 2.57 -11.75
CA PRO A 148 -9.68 1.49 -11.90
C PRO A 148 -9.50 0.49 -10.75
N LEU A 149 -10.60 0.07 -10.13
CA LEU A 149 -10.56 -0.98 -9.12
C LEU A 149 -10.33 -2.34 -9.77
N VAL A 150 -9.45 -3.14 -9.16
CA VAL A 150 -9.20 -4.53 -9.54
C VAL A 150 -10.10 -5.43 -8.68
N PRO A 151 -11.14 -6.08 -9.25
CA PRO A 151 -12.13 -6.82 -8.46
C PRO A 151 -11.54 -8.02 -7.70
N THR A 152 -10.43 -8.57 -8.18
CA THR A 152 -9.75 -9.71 -7.54
C THR A 152 -8.95 -9.30 -6.30
N HIS A 153 -8.71 -8.01 -6.08
CA HIS A 153 -8.01 -7.50 -4.89
C HIS A 153 -9.02 -7.12 -3.80
N SER A 154 -9.36 -8.10 -2.96
CA SER A 154 -10.31 -7.96 -1.86
C SER A 154 -9.68 -8.45 -0.54
N PHE A 155 -10.36 -8.23 0.59
CA PHE A 155 -9.93 -8.83 1.86
C PHE A 155 -10.03 -10.37 1.84
N GLN A 156 -10.96 -10.95 1.06
CA GLN A 156 -11.11 -12.41 0.97
C GLN A 156 -9.91 -13.07 0.27
N THR A 157 -9.32 -12.39 -0.72
CA THR A 157 -8.15 -12.89 -1.47
C THR A 157 -6.82 -12.46 -0.85
N LEU A 158 -6.84 -11.67 0.23
CA LEU A 158 -5.65 -11.22 0.92
C LEU A 158 -5.29 -12.21 2.04
N VAL A 159 -4.21 -12.96 1.84
CA VAL A 159 -3.72 -13.92 2.84
C VAL A 159 -3.20 -13.15 4.06
N SER A 160 -3.94 -13.20 5.17
CA SER A 160 -3.53 -12.57 6.42
C SER A 160 -2.54 -13.45 7.18
N GLY A 161 -1.47 -12.84 7.70
CA GLY A 161 -0.47 -13.52 8.51
C GLY A 161 0.35 -12.53 9.35
N SER A 162 1.40 -13.00 10.03
CA SER A 162 2.25 -12.16 10.88
C SER A 162 2.87 -10.95 10.15
N HIS A 163 3.02 -11.04 8.83
CA HIS A 163 3.62 -10.02 7.96
C HIS A 163 2.70 -8.83 7.63
N ASN A 164 1.38 -8.99 7.77
CA ASN A 164 0.39 -7.96 7.42
C ASN A 164 -0.82 -7.86 8.39
N ARG A 165 -0.86 -8.65 9.47
CA ARG A 165 -2.01 -8.73 10.39
C ARG A 165 -2.43 -7.37 10.96
N PHE A 166 -1.47 -6.51 11.30
CA PHE A 166 -1.78 -5.17 11.80
C PHE A 166 -2.38 -4.28 10.72
N ALA A 167 -1.89 -4.36 9.48
CA ALA A 167 -2.43 -3.59 8.36
C ALA A 167 -3.84 -4.06 8.02
N HIS A 168 -4.07 -5.38 8.05
CA HIS A 168 -5.39 -5.96 7.90
C HIS A 168 -6.37 -5.47 8.97
N ALA A 169 -5.99 -5.47 10.23
CA ALA A 169 -6.85 -4.97 11.31
C ALA A 169 -7.15 -3.46 11.17
N ALA A 170 -6.14 -2.64 10.86
CA ALA A 170 -6.31 -1.21 10.66
C ALA A 170 -7.21 -0.90 9.46
N ALA A 171 -7.00 -1.61 8.34
CA ALA A 171 -7.81 -1.50 7.14
C ALA A 171 -9.28 -1.89 7.38
N MET A 172 -9.54 -2.96 8.13
CA MET A 172 -10.90 -3.34 8.53
C MET A 172 -11.56 -2.29 9.41
N ALA A 173 -10.83 -1.72 10.39
CA ALA A 173 -11.36 -0.65 11.24
C ALA A 173 -11.74 0.61 10.43
N VAL A 174 -10.96 0.94 9.40
CA VAL A 174 -11.28 2.02 8.45
C VAL A 174 -12.53 1.71 7.63
N VAL A 175 -12.73 0.45 7.22
CA VAL A 175 -13.93 0.03 6.48
C VAL A 175 -15.18 0.09 7.34
N GLU A 176 -15.08 -0.32 8.61
CA GLU A 176 -16.20 -0.31 9.56
C GLU A 176 -16.60 1.12 9.97
N ASN A 177 -15.62 1.99 10.23
CA ASN A 177 -15.86 3.35 10.73
C ASN A 177 -14.91 4.36 10.05
N PRO A 178 -15.15 4.69 8.76
CA PRO A 178 -14.27 5.59 8.01
C PRO A 178 -14.24 6.99 8.61
N GLY A 179 -13.03 7.54 8.78
CA GLY A 179 -12.80 8.91 9.26
C GLY A 179 -12.80 9.07 10.78
N VAL A 180 -13.08 7.99 11.54
CA VAL A 180 -13.16 8.02 13.01
C VAL A 180 -11.81 7.67 13.66
N MET A 181 -11.26 6.52 13.31
CA MET A 181 -9.96 6.04 13.81
C MET A 181 -9.00 5.88 12.64
N TYR A 182 -7.70 6.03 12.91
CA TYR A 182 -6.65 5.82 11.91
C TYR A 182 -6.80 6.74 10.69
N ASN A 183 -6.91 8.04 10.93
CA ASN A 183 -7.02 9.05 9.87
C ASN A 183 -5.90 10.10 10.00
N PRO A 184 -5.01 10.24 9.00
CA PRO A 184 -4.83 9.34 7.85
C PRO A 184 -4.37 7.94 8.28
N LEU A 185 -4.64 6.92 7.45
CA LEU A 185 -4.02 5.60 7.55
C LEU A 185 -2.89 5.51 6.51
N LEU A 186 -1.64 5.44 6.97
CA LEU A 186 -0.46 5.26 6.11
C LEU A 186 0.02 3.81 6.17
N ILE A 187 -0.04 3.10 5.05
CA ILE A 187 0.46 1.73 4.88
C ILE A 187 1.75 1.77 4.07
N PHE A 188 2.87 1.33 4.65
CA PHE A 188 4.16 1.40 3.95
C PHE A 188 4.91 0.09 3.96
N GLY A 189 5.78 -0.11 2.97
CA GLY A 189 6.63 -1.29 2.87
C GLY A 189 7.22 -1.48 1.48
N VAL A 190 8.20 -2.35 1.37
CA VAL A 190 8.93 -2.62 0.12
C VAL A 190 7.99 -3.08 -1.01
N PRO A 191 8.40 -2.99 -2.29
CA PRO A 191 7.61 -3.49 -3.41
C PRO A 191 7.19 -4.96 -3.21
N GLY A 192 5.95 -5.30 -3.57
CA GLY A 192 5.44 -6.68 -3.48
C GLY A 192 4.88 -7.12 -2.11
N THR A 193 4.80 -6.24 -1.11
CA THR A 193 4.23 -6.57 0.22
C THR A 193 2.70 -6.49 0.30
N GLY A 194 2.02 -6.10 -0.78
CA GLY A 194 0.56 -6.03 -0.86
C GLY A 194 -0.07 -4.65 -0.66
N LYS A 195 0.70 -3.56 -0.70
CA LYS A 195 0.20 -2.16 -0.57
C LYS A 195 -1.01 -1.86 -1.48
N THR A 196 -0.85 -2.08 -2.79
CA THR A 196 -1.93 -1.87 -3.77
C THR A 196 -3.11 -2.83 -3.54
N HIS A 197 -2.87 -4.07 -3.08
CA HIS A 197 -3.94 -4.99 -2.70
C HIS A 197 -4.76 -4.43 -1.53
N PHE A 198 -4.11 -3.85 -0.51
CA PHE A 198 -4.79 -3.16 0.60
C PHE A 198 -5.62 -1.97 0.11
N VAL A 199 -5.11 -1.15 -0.80
CA VAL A 199 -5.87 -0.03 -1.41
C VAL A 199 -7.18 -0.51 -2.02
N HIS A 200 -7.11 -1.56 -2.84
CA HIS A 200 -8.31 -2.12 -3.46
C HIS A 200 -9.23 -2.82 -2.47
N ALA A 201 -8.67 -3.56 -1.51
CA ALA A 201 -9.46 -4.26 -0.49
C ALA A 201 -10.26 -3.27 0.38
N VAL A 202 -9.62 -2.18 0.83
CA VAL A 202 -10.28 -1.09 1.58
C VAL A 202 -11.35 -0.43 0.71
N SER A 203 -11.04 -0.10 -0.53
CA SER A 203 -12.01 0.50 -1.46
C SER A 203 -13.24 -0.40 -1.69
N TYR A 204 -13.03 -1.70 -1.89
CA TYR A 204 -14.11 -2.66 -2.09
C TYR A 204 -14.97 -2.85 -0.82
N GLY A 205 -14.33 -2.97 0.34
CA GLY A 205 -15.01 -3.06 1.63
C GLY A 205 -15.88 -1.83 1.89
N LEU A 206 -15.34 -0.63 1.66
CA LEU A 206 -16.06 0.64 1.79
C LEU A 206 -17.18 0.79 0.75
N SER A 207 -16.98 0.27 -0.46
CA SER A 207 -18.00 0.35 -1.52
C SER A 207 -19.30 -0.31 -1.08
N SER A 208 -19.19 -1.39 -0.30
CA SER A 208 -20.33 -2.11 0.26
C SER A 208 -21.04 -1.34 1.39
N SER A 209 -20.33 -0.52 2.17
CA SER A 209 -20.89 0.20 3.32
C SER A 209 -21.36 1.62 3.00
N ILE A 210 -20.56 2.38 2.24
CA ILE A 210 -20.82 3.80 1.94
C ILE A 210 -21.09 4.06 0.44
N GLY A 211 -20.97 3.05 -0.43
CA GLY A 211 -21.21 3.17 -1.86
C GLY A 211 -20.01 3.77 -2.63
N GLN A 212 -19.73 3.22 -3.82
CA GLN A 212 -18.61 3.61 -4.69
C GLN A 212 -18.56 5.10 -5.08
N ASN A 213 -19.68 5.81 -5.00
CA ASN A 213 -19.75 7.24 -5.32
C ASN A 213 -19.09 8.13 -4.26
N ASN A 214 -18.86 7.60 -3.06
CA ASN A 214 -18.24 8.32 -1.95
C ASN A 214 -16.73 8.04 -1.81
N ILE A 215 -16.15 7.27 -2.73
CA ILE A 215 -14.77 6.81 -2.67
C ILE A 215 -14.02 7.35 -3.88
N PHE A 216 -12.95 8.11 -3.63
CA PHE A 216 -12.03 8.58 -4.65
C PHE A 216 -10.69 7.85 -4.48
N VAL A 217 -10.28 7.09 -5.49
CA VAL A 217 -9.04 6.31 -5.48
C VAL A 217 -8.14 6.82 -6.58
N THR A 218 -6.89 7.15 -6.26
CA THR A 218 -5.86 7.64 -7.20
C THR A 218 -4.50 7.07 -6.78
N ASP A 219 -3.48 7.24 -7.62
CA ASP A 219 -2.07 7.16 -7.20
C ASP A 219 -1.43 8.56 -7.18
N GLY A 220 -0.23 8.68 -6.61
CA GLY A 220 0.50 9.94 -6.53
C GLY A 220 0.75 10.59 -7.90
N ILE A 221 1.03 9.80 -8.95
CA ILE A 221 1.37 10.33 -10.27
C ILE A 221 0.11 10.85 -10.98
N LYS A 222 -0.95 10.03 -10.98
CA LYS A 222 -2.25 10.40 -11.55
C LYS A 222 -2.84 11.61 -10.86
N LEU A 223 -2.71 11.70 -9.54
CA LEU A 223 -3.18 12.86 -8.79
C LEU A 223 -2.45 14.12 -9.27
N SER A 224 -1.12 14.14 -9.23
CA SER A 224 -0.31 15.28 -9.67
C SER A 224 -0.64 15.73 -11.09
N ARG A 225 -0.54 14.81 -12.07
CA ARG A 225 -0.80 15.11 -13.48
C ARG A 225 -2.26 15.47 -13.73
N GLY A 226 -3.16 14.81 -13.03
CA GLY A 226 -4.59 15.03 -13.09
C GLY A 226 -4.97 16.46 -12.69
N VAL A 227 -4.35 16.99 -11.63
CA VAL A 227 -4.53 18.38 -11.22
C VAL A 227 -3.96 19.34 -12.26
N ASP A 228 -2.74 19.12 -12.73
CA ASP A 228 -2.11 20.00 -13.71
C ASP A 228 -2.92 20.07 -15.01
N LEU A 229 -3.41 18.93 -15.51
CA LEU A 229 -4.31 18.85 -16.66
C LEU A 229 -5.65 19.53 -16.39
N ALA A 230 -6.28 19.29 -15.23
CA ALA A 230 -7.56 19.92 -14.90
C ALA A 230 -7.45 21.45 -14.79
N VAL A 231 -6.31 21.97 -14.35
CA VAL A 231 -6.04 23.41 -14.37
C VAL A 231 -5.86 23.92 -15.79
N LYS A 232 -5.04 23.24 -16.60
CA LYS A 232 -4.80 23.60 -18.01
C LYS A 232 -6.10 23.61 -18.84
N ASP A 233 -6.97 22.63 -18.61
CA ASP A 233 -8.22 22.45 -19.36
C ASP A 233 -9.40 23.23 -18.73
N GLY A 234 -9.18 23.97 -17.64
CA GLY A 234 -10.22 24.75 -16.96
C GLY A 234 -11.28 23.91 -16.23
N THR A 235 -11.03 22.62 -15.99
CA THR A 235 -11.96 21.66 -15.36
C THR A 235 -11.71 21.44 -13.86
N ILE A 236 -10.77 22.16 -13.26
CA ILE A 236 -10.38 22.03 -11.84
C ILE A 236 -11.55 22.18 -10.86
N SER A 237 -12.53 23.05 -11.14
CA SER A 237 -13.72 23.23 -10.31
C SER A 237 -14.54 21.95 -10.21
N ALA A 238 -14.67 21.22 -11.32
CA ALA A 238 -15.43 19.99 -11.37
C ALA A 238 -14.69 18.83 -10.65
N LEU A 239 -13.35 18.79 -10.74
CA LEU A 239 -12.51 17.86 -9.97
C LEU A 239 -12.60 18.13 -8.46
N SER A 240 -12.48 19.39 -8.04
CA SER A 240 -12.69 19.80 -6.64
C SER A 240 -14.09 19.42 -6.16
N GLY A 241 -15.12 19.61 -6.99
CA GLY A 241 -16.49 19.18 -6.67
C GLY A 241 -16.63 17.66 -6.50
N ALA A 242 -15.88 16.86 -7.27
CA ALA A 242 -15.87 15.40 -7.10
C ALA A 242 -15.21 14.98 -5.78
N LEU A 243 -14.05 15.55 -5.46
CA LEU A 243 -13.35 15.31 -4.18
C LEU A 243 -14.17 15.80 -2.97
N ALA A 244 -14.82 16.96 -3.08
CA ALA A 244 -15.68 17.49 -2.03
C ALA A 244 -16.90 16.59 -1.74
N ARG A 245 -17.41 15.85 -2.73
CA ARG A 245 -18.49 14.85 -2.54
C ARG A 245 -17.98 13.53 -1.96
N ALA A 246 -16.71 13.18 -2.21
CA ALA A 246 -16.14 11.96 -1.65
C ALA A 246 -16.02 12.06 -0.12
N LYS A 247 -16.22 10.92 0.53
CA LYS A 247 -16.04 10.71 1.98
C LYS A 247 -14.73 10.01 2.30
N VAL A 248 -14.13 9.38 1.30
CA VAL A 248 -12.86 8.65 1.41
C VAL A 248 -11.97 9.01 0.24
N LEU A 249 -10.72 9.38 0.55
CA LEU A 249 -9.64 9.60 -0.41
C LEU A 249 -8.57 8.52 -0.18
N ILE A 250 -8.30 7.73 -1.21
CA ILE A 250 -7.25 6.72 -1.20
C ILE A 250 -6.19 7.11 -2.22
N ILE A 251 -4.94 7.27 -1.78
CA ILE A 251 -3.80 7.59 -2.63
C ILE A 251 -2.78 6.46 -2.52
N ASP A 252 -2.69 5.64 -3.56
CA ASP A 252 -1.62 4.63 -3.70
C ASP A 252 -0.30 5.33 -4.06
N ASP A 253 0.82 4.77 -3.62
CA ASP A 253 2.17 5.20 -3.94
C ASP A 253 2.37 6.74 -3.78
N ILE A 254 2.02 7.31 -2.61
CA ILE A 254 2.09 8.77 -2.32
C ILE A 254 3.50 9.36 -2.53
N HIS A 255 4.53 8.54 -2.36
CA HIS A 255 5.92 8.90 -2.65
C HIS A 255 6.20 9.29 -4.11
N LEU A 256 5.29 8.95 -5.04
CA LEU A 256 5.37 9.30 -6.45
C LEU A 256 4.65 10.60 -6.79
N LEU A 257 4.22 11.36 -5.78
CA LEU A 257 3.59 12.66 -5.96
C LEU A 257 4.61 13.65 -6.56
N MET A 258 4.27 14.16 -7.74
CA MET A 258 5.05 15.17 -8.46
C MET A 258 4.49 16.54 -8.18
N LEU A 259 5.20 17.34 -7.36
CA LEU A 259 4.71 18.65 -6.95
C LEU A 259 5.14 19.74 -7.91
N THR A 260 4.15 20.51 -8.36
CA THR A 260 4.32 21.79 -9.05
C THR A 260 3.72 22.88 -8.18
N GLU A 261 4.11 24.15 -8.37
CA GLU A 261 3.48 25.28 -7.67
C GLU A 261 1.96 25.34 -7.90
N THR A 262 1.51 24.81 -9.03
CA THR A 262 0.09 24.74 -9.40
C THR A 262 -0.62 23.63 -8.63
N ASN A 263 -0.17 22.38 -8.75
CA ASN A 263 -0.89 21.25 -8.19
C ASN A 263 -0.79 21.18 -6.65
N LYS A 264 0.32 21.64 -6.08
CA LYS A 264 0.59 21.63 -4.63
C LYS A 264 -0.52 22.31 -3.85
N LYS A 265 -0.96 23.48 -4.31
CA LYS A 265 -2.03 24.26 -3.66
C LYS A 265 -3.33 23.46 -3.53
N TYR A 266 -3.73 22.76 -4.59
CA TYR A 266 -4.98 22.00 -4.59
C TYR A 266 -4.86 20.73 -3.76
N ILE A 267 -3.77 19.98 -3.93
CA ILE A 267 -3.54 18.72 -3.20
C ILE A 267 -3.50 18.97 -1.69
N SER A 268 -2.77 20.01 -1.25
CA SER A 268 -2.70 20.35 0.17
C SER A 268 -4.04 20.81 0.73
N THR A 269 -4.80 21.62 -0.03
CA THR A 269 -6.14 22.07 0.36
C THR A 269 -7.07 20.87 0.54
N TRP A 270 -7.14 19.96 -0.43
CA TRP A 270 -8.02 18.80 -0.35
C TRP A 270 -7.65 17.86 0.79
N LEU A 271 -6.36 17.58 1.02
CA LEU A 271 -5.95 16.74 2.15
C LEU A 271 -6.37 17.36 3.50
N ASN A 272 -6.22 18.67 3.66
CA ASN A 272 -6.65 19.38 4.86
C ASN A 272 -8.18 19.42 5.01
N GLU A 273 -8.92 19.63 3.92
CA GLU A 273 -10.39 19.58 3.92
C GLU A 273 -10.92 18.19 4.30
N PHE A 274 -10.27 17.12 3.83
CA PHE A 274 -10.63 15.77 4.22
C PHE A 274 -10.39 15.53 5.72
N MET A 275 -9.23 15.94 6.24
CA MET A 275 -8.93 15.81 7.67
C MET A 275 -9.91 16.61 8.55
N THR A 276 -10.12 17.89 8.25
CA THR A 276 -11.00 18.76 9.03
C THR A 276 -12.47 18.35 8.95
N GLY A 277 -12.89 17.76 7.82
CA GLY A 277 -14.22 17.20 7.63
C GLY A 277 -14.43 15.80 8.22
N ASN A 278 -13.45 15.24 8.95
CA ASN A 278 -13.45 13.84 9.42
C ASN A 278 -13.74 12.84 8.29
N LYS A 279 -13.27 13.14 7.08
CA LYS A 279 -13.31 12.22 5.94
C LYS A 279 -12.06 11.36 5.94
N GLN A 280 -12.19 10.10 5.56
CA GLN A 280 -11.08 9.16 5.62
C GLN A 280 -10.03 9.46 4.56
N ILE A 281 -8.76 9.44 4.97
CA ILE A 281 -7.60 9.43 4.08
C ILE A 281 -6.86 8.09 4.27
N VAL A 282 -6.58 7.38 3.18
CA VAL A 282 -5.73 6.19 3.17
C VAL A 282 -4.59 6.40 2.18
N LEU A 283 -3.37 6.17 2.62
CA LEU A 283 -2.16 6.43 1.87
C LEU A 283 -1.31 5.18 1.83
N THR A 284 -0.61 4.93 0.72
CA THR A 284 0.47 3.94 0.71
C THR A 284 1.80 4.53 0.28
N SER A 285 2.89 3.93 0.74
CA SER A 285 4.24 4.36 0.38
C SER A 285 5.21 3.19 0.31
N VAL A 286 6.17 3.23 -0.62
CA VAL A 286 7.32 2.32 -0.56
C VAL A 286 8.24 2.70 0.61
N PHE A 287 8.33 3.99 0.91
CA PHE A 287 9.22 4.55 1.92
C PHE A 287 8.60 4.61 3.32
N PRO A 288 9.40 4.41 4.37
CA PRO A 288 8.96 4.61 5.75
C PRO A 288 8.70 6.08 6.07
N PRO A 289 7.96 6.38 7.16
CA PRO A 289 7.63 7.73 7.61
C PRO A 289 8.77 8.74 7.58
N LYS A 290 9.96 8.38 8.10
CA LYS A 290 11.13 9.27 8.16
C LYS A 290 11.59 9.75 6.78
N SER A 291 11.46 8.90 5.77
CA SER A 291 11.86 9.23 4.39
C SER A 291 10.84 10.10 3.67
N LEU A 292 9.64 10.29 4.25
CA LEU A 292 8.59 11.13 3.69
C LEU A 292 8.63 12.58 4.21
N GLU A 293 9.47 12.91 5.20
CA GLU A 293 9.52 14.25 5.82
C GLU A 293 9.68 15.37 4.79
N GLY A 294 10.55 15.19 3.79
CA GLY A 294 10.74 16.15 2.70
C GLY A 294 9.48 16.35 1.84
N LEU A 295 8.74 15.27 1.57
CA LEU A 295 7.49 15.34 0.84
C LEU A 295 6.38 15.97 1.69
N GLU A 296 6.28 15.63 2.97
CA GLU A 296 5.31 16.25 3.89
C GLU A 296 5.51 17.77 3.99
N ALA A 297 6.76 18.21 4.11
CA ALA A 297 7.12 19.63 4.10
C ALA A 297 6.78 20.30 2.75
N ALA A 298 7.04 19.61 1.64
CA ALA A 298 6.76 20.12 0.30
C ALA A 298 5.25 20.24 0.04
N VAL A 299 4.44 19.25 0.44
CA VAL A 299 2.97 19.27 0.32
C VAL A 299 2.34 20.25 1.31
N GLY A 300 2.89 20.37 2.52
CA GLY A 300 2.24 21.08 3.63
C GLY A 300 1.15 20.25 4.31
N PHE A 301 1.33 18.92 4.34
CA PHE A 301 0.42 17.99 5.00
C PHE A 301 1.22 16.84 5.63
N GLN A 302 0.98 16.56 6.91
CA GLN A 302 1.62 15.44 7.61
C GLN A 302 0.85 14.15 7.35
N PHE A 303 1.39 13.28 6.51
CA PHE A 303 0.89 11.91 6.32
C PHE A 303 1.04 11.06 7.59
N THR A 304 2.01 11.43 8.43
CA THR A 304 2.39 10.72 9.65
C THR A 304 1.61 11.14 10.90
N GLN A 305 0.73 12.15 10.81
CA GLN A 305 -0.10 12.61 11.95
C GLN A 305 -1.15 11.58 12.39
N GLY A 306 -1.44 10.59 11.55
CA GLY A 306 -2.41 9.54 11.81
C GLY A 306 -1.77 8.22 12.25
N TRP A 307 -2.29 7.12 11.73
CA TRP A 307 -1.80 5.78 12.05
C TRP A 307 -0.94 5.22 10.93
N MET A 308 0.17 4.60 11.32
CA MET A 308 1.16 4.09 10.39
C MET A 308 1.34 2.59 10.61
N VAL A 309 1.35 1.82 9.53
CA VAL A 309 1.55 0.38 9.60
C VAL A 309 2.58 -0.06 8.57
N ASP A 310 3.57 -0.83 9.04
CA ASP A 310 4.55 -1.48 8.19
C ASP A 310 4.01 -2.81 7.65
N LEU A 311 4.21 -3.03 6.36
CA LEU A 311 4.04 -4.31 5.71
C LEU A 311 5.38 -5.00 5.55
N LYS A 312 5.41 -6.28 5.91
CA LYS A 312 6.59 -7.14 5.81
C LYS A 312 6.44 -8.14 4.69
N LEU A 313 7.57 -8.72 4.27
CA LEU A 313 7.55 -9.84 3.35
C LEU A 313 6.92 -11.07 4.04
N PRO A 314 6.09 -11.86 3.34
CA PRO A 314 5.53 -13.09 3.89
C PRO A 314 6.64 -14.12 4.15
N ALA A 315 6.46 -14.93 5.20
CA ALA A 315 7.30 -16.11 5.41
C ALA A 315 7.12 -17.12 4.26
N PRO A 316 8.09 -18.01 3.98
CA PRO A 316 8.03 -18.94 2.83
C PRO A 316 6.72 -19.75 2.73
N GLN A 317 6.15 -20.16 3.87
CA GLN A 317 4.87 -20.86 3.91
C GLN A 317 3.70 -19.99 3.44
N ALA A 318 3.61 -18.75 3.94
CA ALA A 318 2.58 -17.81 3.48
C ALA A 318 2.81 -17.41 2.01
N TYR A 319 4.07 -17.27 1.60
CA TYR A 319 4.43 -16.98 0.22
C TYR A 319 3.97 -18.07 -0.75
N LYS A 320 4.16 -19.35 -0.41
CA LYS A 320 3.65 -20.49 -1.19
C LYS A 320 2.13 -20.44 -1.35
N VAL A 321 1.39 -20.19 -0.26
CA VAL A 321 -0.08 -20.08 -0.30
C VAL A 321 -0.55 -18.93 -1.20
N ILE A 322 0.09 -17.76 -1.11
CA ILE A 322 -0.24 -16.61 -1.95
C ILE A 322 0.03 -16.94 -3.43
N LEU A 323 1.17 -17.57 -3.74
CA LEU A 323 1.48 -17.98 -5.11
C LEU A 323 0.48 -19.00 -5.64
N ASP A 324 0.12 -20.01 -4.85
CA ASP A 324 -0.85 -21.03 -5.26
C ASP A 324 -2.21 -20.42 -5.62
N GLN A 325 -2.71 -19.48 -4.79
CA GLN A 325 -3.94 -18.74 -5.11
C GLN A 325 -3.85 -17.95 -6.42
N LEU A 326 -2.68 -17.36 -6.71
CA LEU A 326 -2.47 -16.65 -7.98
C LEU A 326 -2.41 -17.59 -9.18
N LEU A 327 -1.68 -18.71 -9.07
CA LEU A 327 -1.57 -19.68 -10.15
C LEU A 327 -2.95 -20.24 -10.51
N GLN A 328 -3.77 -20.57 -9.50
CA GLN A 328 -5.15 -20.99 -9.70
C GLN A 328 -5.98 -19.91 -10.41
N GLY A 329 -5.87 -18.65 -9.96
CA GLY A 329 -6.57 -17.53 -10.59
C GLY A 329 -6.15 -17.24 -12.03
N MET A 330 -4.94 -17.64 -12.43
CA MET A 330 -4.39 -17.46 -13.77
C MET A 330 -4.49 -18.73 -14.64
N ASP A 331 -5.05 -19.84 -14.13
CA ASP A 331 -5.03 -21.17 -14.75
C ASP A 331 -3.61 -21.58 -15.18
N ILE A 332 -2.67 -21.45 -14.24
CA ILE A 332 -1.27 -21.86 -14.39
C ILE A 332 -1.08 -23.15 -13.58
N ARG A 333 -0.58 -24.18 -14.26
CA ARG A 333 -0.35 -25.50 -13.67
C ARG A 333 1.14 -25.71 -13.46
N LEU A 334 1.56 -25.67 -12.20
CA LEU A 334 2.89 -26.04 -11.72
C LEU A 334 2.74 -27.07 -10.61
N SER A 335 3.59 -28.08 -10.58
CA SER A 335 3.72 -28.98 -9.44
C SER A 335 4.27 -28.23 -8.23
N GLU A 336 4.07 -28.78 -7.03
CA GLU A 336 4.62 -28.17 -5.81
C GLU A 336 6.14 -28.02 -5.85
N ASP A 337 6.83 -29.01 -6.43
CA ASP A 337 8.29 -29.01 -6.57
C ASP A 337 8.77 -27.92 -7.54
N GLU A 338 8.07 -27.72 -8.66
CA GLU A 338 8.37 -26.65 -9.62
C GLU A 338 8.13 -25.27 -8.99
N LEU A 339 7.00 -25.05 -8.33
CA LEU A 339 6.71 -23.79 -7.63
C LEU A 339 7.79 -23.49 -6.59
N ALA A 340 8.18 -24.49 -5.80
CA ALA A 340 9.22 -24.35 -4.80
C ALA A 340 10.58 -24.03 -5.44
N ALA A 341 10.98 -24.76 -6.48
CA ALA A 341 12.26 -24.57 -7.16
C ALA A 341 12.38 -23.21 -7.88
N ILE A 342 11.28 -22.76 -8.50
CA ILE A 342 11.21 -21.55 -9.32
C ILE A 342 11.12 -20.29 -8.45
N PHE A 343 10.22 -20.26 -7.47
CA PHE A 343 9.91 -19.04 -6.73
C PHE A 343 10.40 -19.04 -5.28
N VAL A 344 10.26 -20.14 -4.56
CA VAL A 344 10.52 -20.19 -3.11
C VAL A 344 12.01 -20.32 -2.82
N SER A 345 12.68 -21.33 -3.37
CA SER A 345 14.11 -21.60 -3.15
C SER A 345 15.00 -20.47 -3.64
N ARG A 346 14.59 -19.78 -4.71
CA ARG A 346 15.28 -18.63 -5.27
C ARG A 346 14.91 -17.30 -4.59
N SER A 347 13.97 -17.32 -3.64
CA SER A 347 13.46 -16.12 -2.95
C SER A 347 13.07 -15.00 -3.93
N VAL A 348 12.42 -15.37 -5.04
CA VAL A 348 12.01 -14.40 -6.06
C VAL A 348 11.04 -13.40 -5.42
N PRO A 349 11.26 -12.08 -5.52
CA PRO A 349 10.34 -11.11 -4.98
C PRO A 349 8.96 -11.22 -5.64
N PHE A 350 7.90 -11.05 -4.87
CA PHE A 350 6.52 -11.23 -5.35
C PHE A 350 6.18 -10.39 -6.59
N GLY A 351 6.63 -9.13 -6.64
CA GLY A 351 6.44 -8.27 -7.81
C GLY A 351 7.16 -8.75 -9.07
N GLU A 352 8.23 -9.53 -8.93
CA GLU A 352 8.90 -10.17 -10.05
C GLU A 352 8.21 -11.45 -10.47
N ALA A 353 7.73 -12.25 -9.51
CA ALA A 353 6.94 -13.45 -9.76
C ALA A 353 5.66 -13.10 -10.54
N MET A 354 4.92 -12.09 -10.10
CA MET A 354 3.72 -11.59 -10.80
C MET A 354 4.01 -11.17 -12.25
N ARG A 355 5.09 -10.41 -12.46
CA ARG A 355 5.52 -10.01 -13.82
C ARG A 355 5.92 -11.22 -14.67
N ALA A 356 6.62 -12.19 -14.10
CA ALA A 356 7.01 -13.41 -14.81
C ALA A 356 5.79 -14.24 -15.21
N LEU A 357 4.81 -14.43 -14.31
CA LEU A 357 3.58 -15.16 -14.60
C LEU A 357 2.72 -14.44 -15.66
N ALA A 358 2.64 -13.11 -15.61
CA ALA A 358 1.95 -12.32 -16.62
C ALA A 358 2.65 -12.41 -17.99
N ALA A 359 3.97 -12.30 -18.03
CA ALA A 359 4.78 -12.48 -19.23
C ALA A 359 4.64 -13.89 -19.80
N MET A 360 4.59 -14.92 -18.95
CA MET A 360 4.38 -16.31 -19.35
C MET A 360 3.01 -16.51 -20.00
N LYS A 361 1.94 -15.94 -19.43
CA LYS A 361 0.60 -16.00 -20.05
C LYS A 361 0.55 -15.25 -21.38
N LYS A 362 1.28 -14.15 -21.54
CA LYS A 362 1.43 -13.50 -22.85
C LYS A 362 2.15 -14.44 -23.82
N LEU A 363 3.30 -14.98 -23.42
CA LEU A 363 4.10 -15.89 -24.25
C LEU A 363 3.30 -17.12 -24.69
N GLU A 364 2.51 -17.72 -23.79
CA GLU A 364 1.61 -18.84 -24.08
C GLU A 364 0.66 -18.50 -25.24
N ARG A 365 0.06 -17.29 -25.23
CA ARG A 365 -0.86 -16.84 -26.29
C ARG A 365 -0.18 -16.69 -27.66
N PHE A 366 1.10 -16.31 -27.69
CA PHE A 366 1.86 -16.18 -28.94
C PHE A 366 2.44 -17.50 -29.42
N THR A 367 2.80 -18.39 -28.50
CA THR A 367 3.41 -19.70 -28.80
C THR A 367 2.39 -20.79 -29.10
N SER A 368 1.12 -20.61 -28.71
CA SER A 368 0.01 -21.54 -28.97
C SER A 368 -0.20 -21.91 -30.45
N GLY A 369 0.39 -21.16 -31.39
CA GLY A 369 0.35 -21.47 -32.83
C GLY A 369 1.65 -22.02 -33.44
N ALA A 370 2.79 -21.98 -32.73
CA ALA A 370 4.12 -22.20 -33.32
C ALA A 370 5.02 -23.19 -32.56
N VAL A 371 4.76 -23.45 -31.27
CA VAL A 371 5.58 -24.35 -30.44
C VAL A 371 4.67 -25.45 -29.88
N PRO A 372 5.05 -26.75 -29.98
CA PRO A 372 4.24 -27.83 -29.41
C PRO A 372 4.11 -27.66 -27.89
N ALA A 373 2.93 -27.97 -27.36
CA ALA A 373 2.51 -27.89 -25.95
C ALA A 373 3.64 -27.81 -24.91
N SER A 374 4.22 -26.60 -24.74
CA SER A 374 5.21 -26.34 -23.70
C SER A 374 4.51 -26.34 -22.35
N SER A 375 5.07 -27.04 -21.37
CA SER A 375 4.59 -26.93 -19.99
C SER A 375 4.77 -25.50 -19.47
N HIS A 376 3.95 -25.07 -18.51
CA HIS A 376 4.11 -23.76 -17.87
C HIS A 376 5.52 -23.58 -17.25
N ALA A 377 6.11 -24.65 -16.73
CA ALA A 377 7.47 -24.64 -16.21
C ALA A 377 8.51 -24.32 -17.29
N GLN A 378 8.37 -24.89 -18.50
CA GLN A 378 9.26 -24.60 -19.63
C GLN A 378 9.10 -23.16 -20.13
N LEU A 379 7.87 -22.63 -20.17
CA LEU A 379 7.63 -21.23 -20.54
C LEU A 379 8.22 -20.26 -19.50
N LEU A 380 8.14 -20.59 -18.21
CA LEU A 380 8.79 -19.81 -17.16
C LEU A 380 10.32 -19.87 -17.24
N ASP A 381 10.87 -21.05 -17.52
CA ASP A 381 12.32 -21.20 -17.74
C ASP A 381 12.80 -20.34 -18.92
N MET A 382 12.04 -20.28 -20.02
CA MET A 382 12.35 -19.40 -21.15
C MET A 382 12.39 -17.90 -20.80
N LEU A 383 11.65 -17.48 -19.76
CA LEU A 383 11.56 -16.09 -19.32
C LEU A 383 12.47 -15.74 -18.15
N LEU A 384 12.85 -16.75 -17.35
CA LEU A 384 13.65 -16.58 -16.13
C LEU A 384 15.08 -17.11 -16.27
N GLY A 385 15.36 -17.89 -17.33
CA GLY A 385 16.70 -18.34 -17.70
C GLY A 385 17.31 -19.28 -16.68
N PHE A 386 16.52 -20.20 -16.11
CA PHE A 386 17.01 -21.08 -15.05
C PHE A 386 17.98 -22.14 -15.54
N SER A 387 17.83 -22.55 -16.80
CA SER A 387 18.74 -23.44 -17.50
C SER A 387 19.94 -22.72 -18.16
N GLU A 388 19.98 -21.38 -18.15
CA GLU A 388 21.06 -20.63 -18.78
C GLU A 388 22.33 -20.70 -17.94
N THR A 389 23.46 -21.03 -18.58
CA THR A 389 24.77 -20.88 -17.95
C THR A 389 25.08 -19.40 -17.79
N ALA A 390 25.36 -18.98 -16.55
CA ALA A 390 25.70 -17.60 -16.21
C ALA A 390 26.88 -17.10 -17.07
N SER A 391 26.57 -16.32 -18.10
CA SER A 391 27.55 -15.73 -19.00
C SER A 391 27.96 -14.36 -18.43
N GLY A 392 28.62 -14.38 -17.27
CA GLY A 392 29.12 -13.17 -16.63
C GLY A 392 30.35 -12.62 -17.36
N GLY A 393 30.36 -11.33 -17.66
CA GLY A 393 31.53 -10.65 -18.24
C GLY A 393 31.16 -9.49 -19.17
N ALA A 394 32.14 -8.62 -19.42
CA ALA A 394 31.99 -7.53 -20.38
C ALA A 394 31.68 -8.05 -21.79
N LEU A 395 31.05 -7.19 -22.59
CA LEU A 395 30.72 -7.51 -23.97
C LEU A 395 32.00 -7.55 -24.82
N THR A 396 32.28 -8.67 -25.46
CA THR A 396 33.46 -8.80 -26.34
C THR A 396 33.22 -8.14 -27.70
N ASP A 397 34.30 -7.84 -28.43
CA ASP A 397 34.21 -7.20 -29.76
C ASP A 397 33.58 -8.12 -30.82
N SER A 398 33.76 -9.43 -30.69
CA SER A 398 33.11 -10.42 -31.55
C SER A 398 31.60 -10.48 -31.34
N GLU A 399 31.14 -10.41 -30.08
CA GLU A 399 29.72 -10.39 -29.72
C GLU A 399 29.04 -9.08 -30.15
N TYR A 400 29.76 -7.95 -30.13
CA TYR A 400 29.20 -6.64 -30.52
C TYR A 400 29.12 -6.43 -32.04
N LYS A 401 29.98 -7.10 -32.82
CA LYS A 401 30.09 -6.89 -34.27
C LYS A 401 28.74 -6.94 -35.00
N PRO A 402 27.87 -7.95 -34.78
CA PRO A 402 26.56 -8.01 -35.41
C PRO A 402 25.65 -6.82 -35.02
N ALA A 403 25.65 -6.45 -33.74
CA ALA A 403 24.86 -5.33 -33.24
C ALA A 403 25.31 -3.98 -33.82
N SER A 404 26.62 -3.81 -34.06
CA SER A 404 27.16 -2.58 -34.67
C SER A 404 26.76 -2.38 -36.14
N ALA A 405 26.49 -3.47 -36.86
CA ALA A 405 26.10 -3.47 -38.27
C ALA A 405 24.57 -3.40 -38.45
N TRP A 406 23.81 -3.75 -37.42
CA TRP A 406 22.36 -3.72 -37.44
C TRP A 406 21.83 -2.28 -37.29
N LYS A 407 20.80 -1.96 -38.07
CA LYS A 407 20.06 -0.70 -37.95
C LYS A 407 18.56 -1.01 -37.79
N PRO A 408 17.83 -0.22 -36.98
CA PRO A 408 16.38 -0.36 -36.86
C PRO A 408 15.71 -0.13 -38.21
N SER A 409 14.60 -0.83 -38.47
CA SER A 409 13.72 -0.59 -39.61
C SER A 409 13.17 0.84 -39.62
N SER A 410 13.07 1.45 -40.80
CA SER A 410 12.63 2.84 -40.97
C SER A 410 11.12 2.96 -41.26
N SER A 411 10.47 3.76 -40.42
CA SER A 411 9.21 4.51 -40.57
C SER A 411 7.91 3.74 -40.77
N GLY A 412 6.95 3.98 -39.85
CA GLY A 412 5.54 3.66 -40.04
C GLY A 412 5.02 2.47 -39.21
N SER A 413 5.81 1.93 -38.29
CA SER A 413 5.33 0.89 -37.40
C SER A 413 4.38 1.47 -36.34
N TRP A 414 3.37 0.69 -35.98
CA TRP A 414 2.54 0.92 -34.81
C TRP A 414 3.37 0.95 -33.51
N PHE A 415 4.45 0.16 -33.43
CA PHE A 415 5.25 0.03 -32.22
C PHE A 415 6.42 1.03 -32.22
N LYS A 416 6.27 2.11 -31.44
CA LYS A 416 7.20 3.23 -31.32
C LYS A 416 7.89 3.17 -29.97
N TRP A 417 9.20 3.00 -29.98
CA TRP A 417 9.91 2.71 -28.74
C TRP A 417 11.19 3.51 -28.60
N GLY A 418 11.68 3.57 -27.36
CA GLY A 418 12.95 4.18 -27.03
C GLY A 418 13.73 3.33 -26.03
N ILE A 419 15.00 3.66 -25.87
CA ILE A 419 15.84 3.05 -24.85
C ILE A 419 16.51 4.12 -24.00
N PHE A 420 16.52 3.90 -22.69
CA PHE A 420 17.34 4.62 -21.74
C PHE A 420 18.50 3.75 -21.28
N TYR A 421 19.68 4.35 -21.14
CA TYR A 421 20.88 3.65 -20.69
C TYR A 421 21.77 4.50 -19.78
N PRO A 422 22.54 3.89 -18.86
CA PRO A 422 23.49 4.61 -18.03
C PRO A 422 24.56 5.31 -18.87
N LYS A 423 24.99 6.49 -18.44
CA LYS A 423 26.12 7.20 -19.04
C LYS A 423 27.34 6.28 -19.19
N GLY A 424 27.88 6.21 -20.40
CA GLY A 424 29.02 5.35 -20.74
C GLY A 424 28.69 3.92 -21.18
N MET A 425 27.40 3.54 -21.24
CA MET A 425 26.95 2.20 -21.65
C MET A 425 26.22 2.17 -23.00
N GLU A 426 26.60 3.05 -23.94
CA GLU A 426 25.95 3.12 -25.26
C GLU A 426 26.13 1.83 -26.07
N ARG A 427 27.30 1.19 -25.93
CA ARG A 427 27.62 -0.06 -26.62
C ARG A 427 26.68 -1.18 -26.18
N GLU A 428 26.47 -1.30 -24.88
CA GLU A 428 25.55 -2.24 -24.24
C GLU A 428 24.10 -1.96 -24.63
N ALA A 429 23.72 -0.69 -24.68
CA ALA A 429 22.40 -0.27 -25.12
C ALA A 429 22.12 -0.75 -26.54
N ARG A 430 23.02 -0.47 -27.50
CA ARG A 430 22.89 -0.91 -28.90
C ARG A 430 22.86 -2.43 -29.02
N TYR A 431 23.67 -3.14 -28.23
CA TYR A 431 23.61 -4.60 -28.18
C TYR A 431 22.24 -5.11 -27.67
N ALA A 432 21.69 -4.50 -26.62
CA ALA A 432 20.37 -4.86 -26.11
C ALA A 432 19.26 -4.67 -27.15
N LEU A 433 19.34 -3.62 -28.00
CA LEU A 433 18.41 -3.44 -29.12
C LEU A 433 18.47 -4.60 -30.10
N TYR A 434 19.68 -4.89 -30.58
CA TYR A 434 19.92 -5.96 -31.54
C TYR A 434 19.42 -7.32 -31.01
N ARG A 435 19.72 -7.64 -29.75
CA ARG A 435 19.30 -8.88 -29.11
C ARG A 435 17.80 -8.98 -28.91
N THR A 436 17.15 -7.88 -28.59
CA THR A 436 15.67 -7.83 -28.51
C THR A 436 15.05 -8.16 -29.88
N HIS A 437 15.61 -7.60 -30.96
CA HIS A 437 15.17 -7.90 -32.33
C HIS A 437 15.44 -9.35 -32.75
N GLU A 438 16.66 -9.85 -32.51
CA GLU A 438 17.03 -11.25 -32.77
C GLU A 438 16.07 -12.20 -32.05
N ARG A 439 15.85 -11.96 -30.75
CA ARG A 439 14.95 -12.78 -29.92
C ARG A 439 13.50 -12.72 -30.38
N SER A 440 13.02 -11.57 -30.85
CA SER A 440 11.70 -11.43 -31.46
C SER A 440 11.55 -12.30 -32.70
N SER A 441 12.62 -12.41 -33.50
CA SER A 441 12.63 -13.25 -34.71
C SER A 441 12.64 -14.74 -34.36
N GLU A 442 13.43 -15.15 -33.35
CA GLU A 442 13.47 -16.53 -32.85
C GLU A 442 12.13 -17.00 -32.29
N LEU A 443 11.41 -16.10 -31.60
CA LEU A 443 10.07 -16.39 -31.05
C LEU A 443 8.95 -16.26 -32.10
N GLY A 444 9.29 -15.95 -33.35
CA GLY A 444 8.31 -15.83 -34.45
C GLY A 444 7.39 -14.62 -34.35
N LEU A 445 7.70 -13.64 -33.50
CA LEU A 445 6.84 -12.49 -33.22
C LEU A 445 6.82 -11.45 -34.35
N LYS A 446 7.82 -11.48 -35.26
CA LYS A 446 7.95 -10.60 -36.45
C LYS A 446 7.45 -9.17 -36.19
N LEU A 447 7.85 -8.60 -35.06
CA LEU A 447 7.49 -7.25 -34.70
C LEU A 447 8.27 -6.30 -35.62
N ASP A 448 7.58 -5.39 -36.29
CA ASP A 448 8.18 -4.24 -36.95
C ASP A 448 8.30 -3.12 -35.91
N TRP A 449 9.43 -2.44 -35.82
CA TRP A 449 9.66 -1.46 -34.76
C TRP A 449 10.20 -0.15 -35.32
N GLU A 450 9.71 0.96 -34.78
CA GLU A 450 10.25 2.29 -35.03
C GLU A 450 10.97 2.78 -33.77
N GLN A 451 12.29 2.90 -33.83
CA GLN A 451 13.07 3.47 -32.74
C GLN A 451 13.02 5.00 -32.81
N LEU A 452 12.51 5.65 -31.77
CA LEU A 452 12.39 7.10 -31.69
C LEU A 452 13.57 7.77 -30.97
N PHE A 453 14.19 7.11 -29.99
CA PHE A 453 15.32 7.66 -29.26
C PHE A 453 16.24 6.60 -28.64
N LEU A 454 17.46 7.05 -28.33
CA LEU A 454 18.49 6.36 -27.55
C LEU A 454 19.06 7.43 -26.61
N GLU A 455 18.63 7.43 -25.34
CA GLU A 455 18.89 8.53 -24.40
C GLU A 455 19.70 8.06 -23.19
N GLU A 456 20.71 8.84 -22.81
CA GLU A 456 21.52 8.55 -21.62
C GLU A 456 20.89 9.10 -20.33
N TYR A 457 21.13 8.43 -19.21
CA TYR A 457 20.81 8.94 -17.88
C TYR A 457 22.00 8.84 -16.93
N ASN A 458 22.01 9.72 -15.91
CA ASN A 458 23.05 9.71 -14.89
C ASN A 458 22.78 8.60 -13.85
N PRO A 459 23.64 7.56 -13.75
CA PRO A 459 23.41 6.44 -12.83
C PRO A 459 23.64 6.79 -11.35
N ASP A 460 24.11 8.00 -11.04
CA ASP A 460 24.36 8.48 -9.69
C ASP A 460 23.29 9.48 -9.19
N GLU A 461 22.29 9.81 -10.01
CA GLU A 461 21.19 10.69 -9.64
C GLU A 461 19.98 9.89 -9.10
N LEU A 462 19.85 9.79 -7.78
CA LEU A 462 18.90 8.87 -7.12
C LEU A 462 17.41 9.14 -7.40
N TYR A 463 17.00 10.41 -7.44
CA TYR A 463 15.56 10.74 -7.36
C TYR A 463 14.96 11.29 -8.67
N GLY A 464 15.74 12.01 -9.48
CA GLY A 464 15.20 12.69 -10.66
C GLY A 464 15.03 11.79 -11.89
N VAL A 465 15.82 10.71 -11.99
CA VAL A 465 15.89 9.89 -13.20
C VAL A 465 14.56 9.21 -13.56
N PRO A 466 13.83 8.55 -12.64
CA PRO A 466 12.55 7.91 -12.99
C PRO A 466 11.53 8.87 -13.61
N PHE A 467 11.49 10.10 -13.11
CA PHE A 467 10.58 11.13 -13.61
C PHE A 467 11.02 11.67 -14.96
N LYS A 468 12.33 11.91 -15.15
CA LYS A 468 12.90 12.27 -16.47
C LYS A 468 12.56 11.21 -17.52
N VAL A 469 12.68 9.93 -17.18
CA VAL A 469 12.30 8.81 -18.06
C VAL A 469 10.82 8.90 -18.45
N GLY A 470 9.92 9.10 -17.47
CA GLY A 470 8.49 9.26 -17.72
C GLY A 470 8.14 10.45 -18.61
N ASP A 471 8.60 11.64 -18.25
CA ASP A 471 8.29 12.90 -18.94
C ASP A 471 8.83 12.91 -20.38
N PHE A 472 10.08 12.48 -20.57
CA PHE A 472 10.70 12.41 -21.89
C PHE A 472 9.98 11.40 -22.79
N SER A 473 9.65 10.22 -22.25
CA SER A 473 8.92 9.19 -23.01
C SER A 473 7.53 9.68 -23.42
N GLY A 474 6.82 10.34 -22.49
CA GLY A 474 5.52 10.96 -22.78
C GLY A 474 5.60 12.03 -23.87
N ALA A 475 6.62 12.89 -23.81
CA ALA A 475 6.83 13.96 -24.79
C ALA A 475 7.18 13.45 -26.19
N LYS A 476 7.91 12.32 -26.28
CA LYS A 476 8.27 11.69 -27.56
C LYS A 476 7.14 10.84 -28.16
N GLY A 477 6.08 10.53 -27.39
CA GLY A 477 4.95 9.74 -27.88
C GLY A 477 5.30 8.28 -28.19
N VAL A 478 6.23 7.69 -27.42
CA VAL A 478 6.52 6.24 -27.49
C VAL A 478 5.43 5.43 -26.79
N ASN A 479 5.23 4.20 -27.23
CA ASN A 479 4.37 3.22 -26.56
C ASN A 479 5.15 2.12 -25.83
N GLY A 480 6.46 2.00 -26.07
CA GLY A 480 7.35 1.07 -25.38
C GLY A 480 8.70 1.71 -25.02
N VAL A 481 9.27 1.36 -23.87
CA VAL A 481 10.59 1.83 -23.44
C VAL A 481 11.37 0.68 -22.85
N ILE A 482 12.60 0.50 -23.30
CA ILE A 482 13.57 -0.38 -22.67
C ILE A 482 14.46 0.47 -21.75
N ILE A 483 14.65 0.02 -20.51
CA ILE A 483 15.58 0.64 -19.58
C ILE A 483 16.69 -0.36 -19.33
N LEU A 484 17.90 -0.01 -19.77
CA LEU A 484 19.10 -0.72 -19.39
C LEU A 484 19.44 -0.32 -17.96
N GLY A 485 19.53 -1.30 -17.06
CA GLY A 485 19.77 -1.06 -15.64
C GLY A 485 21.16 -0.48 -15.38
N PRO A 486 21.32 0.28 -14.27
CA PRO A 486 22.61 0.81 -13.86
C PRO A 486 23.59 -0.30 -13.50
N GLN A 487 24.88 0.03 -13.46
CA GLN A 487 25.88 -0.89 -12.91
C GLN A 487 25.75 -0.95 -11.39
N PRO A 488 25.98 -2.11 -10.74
CA PRO A 488 25.89 -2.25 -9.28
C PRO A 488 26.79 -1.29 -8.48
N THR A 489 27.80 -0.71 -9.13
CA THR A 489 28.76 0.24 -8.55
C THR A 489 28.23 1.67 -8.43
N SER A 490 27.13 2.03 -9.11
CA SER A 490 26.56 3.37 -9.06
C SER A 490 25.55 3.54 -7.92
N ALA A 491 25.19 4.79 -7.60
CA ALA A 491 24.21 5.04 -6.54
C ALA A 491 22.82 4.42 -6.86
N LEU A 492 22.34 4.54 -8.11
CA LEU A 492 21.11 3.87 -8.54
C LEU A 492 21.26 2.34 -8.60
N GLY A 493 22.46 1.83 -8.91
CA GLY A 493 22.75 0.39 -8.90
C GLY A 493 22.61 -0.24 -7.52
N ALA A 494 23.05 0.45 -6.48
CA ALA A 494 22.87 0.01 -5.10
C ALA A 494 21.40 -0.15 -4.70
N GLN A 495 20.48 0.54 -5.39
CA GLN A 495 19.04 0.53 -5.14
C GLN A 495 18.23 0.11 -6.39
N GLU A 496 18.82 -0.75 -7.25
CA GLU A 496 18.25 -1.08 -8.57
C GLU A 496 16.80 -1.56 -8.50
N ALA A 497 16.46 -2.41 -7.53
CA ALA A 497 15.11 -2.95 -7.39
C ALA A 497 14.05 -1.86 -7.17
N GLU A 498 14.38 -0.84 -6.37
CA GLU A 498 13.53 0.30 -6.09
C GLU A 498 13.44 1.23 -7.30
N PHE A 499 14.59 1.57 -7.88
CA PHE A 499 14.68 2.39 -9.09
C PHE A 499 13.88 1.78 -10.25
N ARG A 500 14.03 0.48 -10.50
CA ARG A 500 13.25 -0.29 -11.47
C ARG A 500 11.75 -0.21 -11.16
N HIS A 501 11.35 -0.43 -9.91
CA HIS A 501 9.94 -0.43 -9.55
C HIS A 501 9.29 0.94 -9.81
N ILE A 502 9.92 2.01 -9.33
CA ILE A 502 9.44 3.38 -9.48
C ILE A 502 9.36 3.77 -10.97
N THR A 503 10.42 3.50 -11.73
CA THR A 503 10.48 3.87 -13.16
C THR A 503 9.40 3.16 -13.97
N ILE A 504 9.20 1.86 -13.76
CA ILE A 504 8.14 1.10 -14.46
C ILE A 504 6.75 1.60 -14.06
N LYS A 505 6.51 1.85 -12.77
CA LYS A 505 5.25 2.44 -12.30
C LYS A 505 4.94 3.78 -12.94
N ILE A 506 5.96 4.63 -13.09
CA ILE A 506 5.83 5.91 -13.78
C ILE A 506 5.43 5.67 -15.24
N LEU A 507 6.17 4.86 -15.99
CA LEU A 507 5.83 4.57 -17.39
C LEU A 507 4.40 4.00 -17.55
N GLU A 508 4.00 3.07 -16.69
CA GLU A 508 2.63 2.51 -16.68
C GLU A 508 1.57 3.60 -16.48
N SER A 509 1.82 4.57 -15.60
CA SER A 509 0.91 5.71 -15.38
C SER A 509 0.80 6.64 -16.61
N PHE A 510 1.84 6.67 -17.45
CA PHE A 510 1.86 7.35 -18.75
C PHE A 510 1.26 6.49 -19.88
N GLN A 511 0.77 5.29 -19.57
CA GLN A 511 0.32 4.29 -20.55
C GLN A 511 1.43 3.84 -21.52
N ILE A 512 2.68 3.90 -21.06
CA ILE A 512 3.87 3.48 -21.78
C ILE A 512 4.34 2.16 -21.19
N ARG A 513 4.62 1.17 -22.04
CA ARG A 513 5.09 -0.15 -21.58
C ARG A 513 6.58 -0.08 -21.29
N GLY A 514 6.98 -0.46 -20.08
CA GLY A 514 8.38 -0.47 -19.68
C GLY A 514 8.94 -1.89 -19.61
N ALA A 515 10.10 -2.12 -20.23
CA ALA A 515 10.89 -3.33 -20.06
C ALA A 515 12.22 -3.02 -19.40
N TRP A 516 12.71 -3.96 -18.59
CA TRP A 516 13.96 -3.80 -17.85
C TRP A 516 14.98 -4.84 -18.29
N VAL A 517 16.19 -4.39 -18.62
CA VAL A 517 17.34 -5.25 -18.92
C VAL A 517 18.43 -4.93 -17.92
N GLY A 518 18.69 -5.83 -16.97
CA GLY A 518 19.75 -5.62 -15.98
C GLY A 518 21.14 -5.62 -16.62
N SER A 519 22.04 -4.75 -16.16
CA SER A 519 23.40 -4.62 -16.71
C SER A 519 24.19 -5.95 -16.64
N GLY A 520 24.00 -6.74 -15.59
CA GLY A 520 24.61 -8.07 -15.44
C GLY A 520 23.95 -9.18 -16.26
N GLN A 521 22.82 -8.92 -16.91
CA GLN A 521 22.01 -9.92 -17.61
C GLN A 521 21.95 -9.69 -19.12
N ILE A 522 22.75 -8.77 -19.65
CA ILE A 522 22.77 -8.40 -21.08
C ILE A 522 23.03 -9.63 -21.98
N LYS A 523 23.73 -10.66 -21.51
CA LYS A 523 23.98 -11.86 -22.33
C LYS A 523 22.85 -12.91 -22.26
N SER A 524 21.93 -12.78 -21.31
CA SER A 524 20.83 -13.73 -21.09
C SER A 524 19.77 -13.62 -22.17
N GLN A 525 19.37 -14.76 -22.76
CA GLN A 525 18.28 -14.78 -23.75
C GLN A 525 16.92 -14.59 -23.09
N ALA A 526 16.77 -15.10 -21.86
CA ALA A 526 15.57 -15.00 -21.06
C ALA A 526 15.18 -13.55 -20.76
N VAL A 527 16.15 -12.67 -20.49
CA VAL A 527 15.87 -11.24 -20.24
C VAL A 527 15.25 -10.57 -21.46
N TYR A 528 15.70 -10.90 -22.67
CA TYR A 528 15.10 -10.35 -23.90
C TYR A 528 13.73 -10.96 -24.20
N ALA A 529 13.53 -12.25 -23.94
CA ALA A 529 12.20 -12.86 -24.05
C ALA A 529 11.21 -12.18 -23.10
N ARG A 530 11.63 -11.91 -21.86
CA ARG A 530 10.83 -11.16 -20.88
C ARG A 530 10.58 -9.73 -21.31
N ALA A 531 11.62 -9.02 -21.76
CA ALA A 531 11.48 -7.64 -22.24
C ALA A 531 10.47 -7.53 -23.38
N LEU A 532 10.47 -8.47 -24.33
CA LEU A 532 9.47 -8.53 -25.40
C LEU A 532 8.05 -8.67 -24.85
N MET A 533 7.84 -9.59 -23.89
CA MET A 533 6.53 -9.78 -23.27
C MET A 533 6.10 -8.56 -22.44
N ASP A 534 7.03 -7.84 -21.82
CA ASP A 534 6.72 -6.60 -21.08
C ASP A 534 6.33 -5.45 -22.05
N LEU A 535 6.93 -5.40 -23.24
CA LEU A 535 6.66 -4.41 -24.29
C LEU A 535 5.38 -4.69 -25.10
N MET A 536 4.90 -5.93 -25.13
CA MET A 536 3.69 -6.37 -25.87
C MET A 536 2.41 -6.35 -25.03
#